data_AF-A0A8I1PDH7-F1
#
_entry.id   AF-A0A8I1PDH7-F1
#
_cell.length_a   1.000
_cell.length_b   1.000
_cell.length_c   1.000
_cell.angle_alpha   90.00
_cell.angle_beta   90.00
_cell.angle_gamma   90.00
#
_symmetry.space_group_name_H-M   'P 1'
#
loop_
_entity.id
_entity.type
_entity.pdbx_description
1 polymer ?
#
loop_
_entity_poly.entity_id
_entity_poly.type
_entity_poly.pdbx_seq_one_letter_code
_entity_poly.pdbx_strand_id
1 'polypeptide(L)'
;MIEATASVDIDAPAASAWAVVADYRLDPLWRRGVEEMRPTPAGLVVPGTTTVERMRFAGRAMRNDGVVRTVEPGSRFEWRTTTGVEAEGSRSVVPLGPRRCRVDLVLRVRLRGLAAPAGPLLRRGLRADAARLATLVEARERRPGFDTAGTSTHEIGRAMGVTTQAQKRFVPRTAEEDLGGGLYTRFTPRAQNTVLAAQQAALRLQAPEVTTEHLVLGLLTEPRPIAGEAFRRLGGGDLDRIREAVEAATGPAVDTPPSNPPFSSGARKALDLTRREALRMGHNYIGTEHLLLGILSDPADPADPAATLARLGVEHAATETFVHEALAAVIAAREPS
;
A
#
# COMPACT_ATOMS: atom_id res chain seq x y z
N MET A 1 3.90 -33.62 9.43
CA MET A 1 3.69 -32.24 8.93
C MET A 1 3.63 -32.34 7.42
N ILE A 2 2.62 -31.76 6.78
CA ILE A 2 2.45 -31.83 5.33
C ILE A 2 3.01 -30.54 4.74
N GLU A 3 3.97 -30.68 3.83
CA GLU A 3 4.48 -29.57 3.03
C GLU A 3 3.82 -29.58 1.65
N ALA A 4 3.33 -28.41 1.26
CA ALA A 4 2.78 -28.11 -0.04
C ALA A 4 3.47 -26.85 -0.60
N THR A 5 3.93 -26.95 -1.84
CA THR A 5 4.55 -25.85 -2.57
C THR A 5 3.84 -25.66 -3.90
N ALA A 6 3.78 -24.41 -4.36
CA ALA A 6 3.32 -24.06 -5.69
C ALA A 6 4.14 -22.88 -6.21
N SER A 7 4.53 -22.96 -7.49
CA SER A 7 5.23 -21.90 -8.19
C SER A 7 4.44 -21.56 -9.44
N VAL A 8 4.35 -20.27 -9.76
CA VAL A 8 3.68 -19.78 -10.97
C VAL A 8 4.48 -18.63 -11.57
N ASP A 9 4.74 -18.71 -12.88
CA ASP A 9 5.29 -17.60 -13.64
C ASP A 9 4.12 -16.68 -14.04
N ILE A 10 4.33 -15.37 -13.93
CA ILE A 10 3.33 -14.33 -14.18
C ILE A 10 3.92 -13.34 -15.18
N ASP A 11 3.16 -13.02 -16.22
CA ASP A 11 3.55 -12.01 -17.22
C ASP A 11 3.25 -10.58 -16.72
N ALA A 12 3.87 -10.24 -15.59
CA ALA A 12 3.84 -8.91 -14.98
C ALA A 12 5.19 -8.60 -14.28
N PRO A 13 5.50 -7.31 -14.04
CA PRO A 13 6.64 -6.95 -13.19
C PRO A 13 6.51 -7.54 -11.78
N ALA A 14 7.65 -7.85 -11.14
CA ALA A 14 7.68 -8.38 -9.78
C ALA A 14 6.97 -7.46 -8.76
N ALA A 15 7.05 -6.14 -8.94
CA ALA A 15 6.34 -5.17 -8.11
C ALA A 15 4.81 -5.35 -8.16
N SER A 16 4.25 -5.63 -9.35
CA SER A 16 2.80 -5.86 -9.53
C SER A 16 2.35 -7.13 -8.81
N ALA A 17 3.14 -8.20 -8.88
CA ALA A 17 2.87 -9.44 -8.15
C ALA A 17 3.02 -9.24 -6.63
N TRP A 18 4.06 -8.54 -6.18
CA TRP A 18 4.29 -8.25 -4.76
C TRP A 18 3.12 -7.47 -4.15
N ALA A 19 2.61 -6.45 -4.83
CA ALA A 19 1.47 -5.65 -4.39
C ALA A 19 0.19 -6.48 -4.15
N VAL A 20 0.05 -7.64 -4.80
CA VAL A 20 -1.07 -8.57 -4.58
C VAL A 20 -0.75 -9.59 -3.50
N VAL A 21 0.44 -10.18 -3.55
CA VAL A 21 0.85 -11.29 -2.66
C VAL A 21 1.05 -10.82 -1.21
N ALA A 22 1.55 -9.60 -1.03
CA ALA A 22 1.84 -8.98 0.25
C ALA A 22 0.64 -8.19 0.83
N ASP A 23 -0.45 -8.02 0.09
CA ASP A 23 -1.70 -7.44 0.62
C ASP A 23 -2.68 -8.55 0.96
N TYR A 24 -2.74 -8.92 2.24
CA TYR A 24 -3.63 -9.97 2.71
C TYR A 24 -5.12 -9.69 2.44
N ARG A 25 -5.54 -8.45 2.23
CA ARG A 25 -6.94 -8.11 1.93
C ARG A 25 -7.36 -8.62 0.56
N LEU A 26 -6.40 -8.88 -0.33
CA LEU A 26 -6.63 -9.43 -1.67
C LEU A 26 -6.67 -10.97 -1.68
N ASP A 27 -6.28 -11.63 -0.59
CA ASP A 27 -6.32 -13.10 -0.47
C ASP A 27 -7.67 -13.72 -0.87
N PRO A 28 -8.84 -13.19 -0.45
CA PRO A 28 -10.14 -13.76 -0.83
C PRO A 28 -10.39 -13.79 -2.35
N LEU A 29 -9.69 -12.97 -3.14
CA LEU A 29 -9.85 -12.91 -4.59
C LEU A 29 -9.18 -14.08 -5.31
N TRP A 30 -8.17 -14.72 -4.70
CA TRP A 30 -7.39 -15.76 -5.36
C TRP A 30 -7.21 -17.04 -4.52
N ARG A 31 -7.39 -16.98 -3.19
CA ARG A 31 -7.36 -18.15 -2.30
C ARG A 31 -8.76 -18.74 -2.12
N ARG A 32 -8.96 -19.95 -2.63
CA ARG A 32 -10.28 -20.59 -2.59
C ARG A 32 -10.71 -20.89 -1.15
N GLY A 33 -11.92 -20.46 -0.83
CA GLY A 33 -12.55 -20.74 0.46
C GLY A 33 -12.17 -19.74 1.55
N VAL A 34 -11.20 -18.84 1.32
CA VAL A 34 -11.00 -17.68 2.20
C VAL A 34 -12.14 -16.70 1.92
N GLU A 35 -12.99 -16.49 2.91
CA GLU A 35 -14.11 -15.53 2.82
C GLU A 35 -13.65 -14.13 3.22
N GLU A 36 -12.71 -14.07 4.17
CA GLU A 36 -12.18 -12.82 4.71
C GLU A 36 -10.77 -13.02 5.25
N MET A 37 -9.91 -12.03 5.05
CA MET A 37 -8.56 -11.98 5.58
C MET A 37 -8.27 -10.55 6.02
N ARG A 38 -8.28 -10.30 7.33
CA ARG A 38 -8.11 -8.95 7.90
C ARG A 38 -6.72 -8.81 8.53
N PRO A 39 -5.79 -8.07 7.93
CA PRO A 39 -4.51 -7.76 8.54
C PRO A 39 -4.62 -6.61 9.56
N THR A 40 -3.74 -6.61 10.56
CA THR A 40 -3.51 -5.49 11.49
C THR A 40 -2.00 -5.32 11.70
N PRO A 41 -1.39 -4.19 11.31
CA PRO A 41 -2.04 -3.04 10.65
C PRO A 41 -2.57 -3.41 9.25
N ALA A 42 -3.53 -2.61 8.74
CA ALA A 42 -4.01 -2.76 7.37
C ALA A 42 -2.95 -2.32 6.36
N GLY A 43 -2.97 -2.90 5.15
CA GLY A 43 -2.01 -2.61 4.08
C GLY A 43 -1.09 -3.78 3.76
N LEU A 44 0.08 -3.47 3.18
CA LEU A 44 1.11 -4.46 2.89
C LEU A 44 1.66 -5.05 4.18
N VAL A 45 2.01 -6.34 4.15
CA VAL A 45 2.59 -7.02 5.31
C VAL A 45 3.90 -6.38 5.75
N VAL A 46 4.02 -6.20 7.06
CA VAL A 46 5.24 -5.81 7.77
C VAL A 46 5.53 -6.86 8.85
N PRO A 47 6.78 -6.93 9.38
CA PRO A 47 7.05 -7.81 10.51
C PRO A 47 6.09 -7.53 11.66
N GLY A 48 5.48 -8.58 12.20
CA GLY A 48 4.49 -8.47 13.27
C GLY A 48 3.05 -8.21 12.81
N THR A 49 2.76 -8.05 11.50
CA THR A 49 1.38 -7.98 11.00
C THR A 49 0.60 -9.20 11.48
N THR A 50 -0.46 -8.96 12.26
CA THR A 50 -1.40 -10.01 12.70
C THR A 50 -2.54 -10.13 11.71
N THR A 51 -3.15 -11.31 11.62
CA THR A 51 -4.23 -11.58 10.67
C THR A 51 -5.37 -12.29 11.35
N VAL A 52 -6.60 -11.94 10.97
CA VAL A 52 -7.80 -12.73 11.25
C VAL A 52 -8.29 -13.31 9.91
N GLU A 53 -8.10 -14.61 9.71
CA GLU A 53 -8.59 -15.35 8.53
C GLU A 53 -9.92 -16.00 8.87
N ARG A 54 -10.94 -15.79 8.05
CA ARG A 54 -12.18 -16.57 8.04
C ARG A 54 -12.28 -17.32 6.73
N MET A 55 -12.49 -18.63 6.82
CA MET A 55 -12.55 -19.49 5.66
C MET A 55 -13.65 -20.54 5.80
N ARG A 56 -14.10 -21.07 4.67
CA ARG A 56 -15.00 -22.22 4.60
C ARG A 56 -14.27 -23.42 4.02
N PHE A 57 -14.18 -24.48 4.81
CA PHE A 57 -13.57 -25.74 4.42
C PHE A 57 -14.57 -26.88 4.58
N ALA A 58 -14.83 -27.62 3.50
CA ALA A 58 -15.83 -28.71 3.49
C ALA A 58 -17.20 -28.28 4.08
N GLY A 59 -17.65 -27.06 3.75
CA GLY A 59 -18.93 -26.50 4.24
C GLY A 59 -18.89 -25.93 5.66
N ARG A 60 -17.82 -26.15 6.43
CA ARG A 60 -17.68 -25.64 7.80
C ARG A 60 -16.92 -24.31 7.81
N ALA A 61 -17.45 -23.35 8.57
CA ALA A 61 -16.74 -22.10 8.84
C ALA A 61 -15.58 -22.36 9.81
N MET A 62 -14.43 -21.77 9.51
CA MET A 62 -13.21 -21.87 10.28
C MET A 62 -12.60 -20.47 10.43
N ARG A 63 -11.89 -20.28 11.55
CA ARG A 63 -11.09 -19.10 11.80
C ARG A 63 -9.67 -19.53 12.12
N ASN A 64 -8.69 -18.94 11.44
CA ASN A 64 -7.28 -19.07 11.77
C ASN A 64 -6.72 -17.66 11.96
N ASP A 65 -6.16 -17.36 13.12
CA ASP A 65 -5.41 -16.13 13.25
C ASP A 65 -3.94 -16.42 12.95
N GLY A 66 -3.21 -15.40 12.52
CA GLY A 66 -1.81 -15.53 12.11
C GLY A 66 -0.98 -14.31 12.44
N VAL A 67 0.32 -14.47 12.27
CA VAL A 67 1.30 -13.40 12.41
C VAL A 67 2.41 -13.56 11.36
N VAL A 68 2.78 -12.45 10.75
CA VAL A 68 3.94 -12.32 9.86
C VAL A 68 5.20 -12.23 10.73
N ARG A 69 6.17 -13.11 10.48
CA ARG A 69 7.43 -13.19 11.24
C ARG A 69 8.50 -12.30 10.63
N THR A 70 8.76 -12.49 9.34
CA THR A 70 9.84 -11.83 8.60
C THR A 70 9.29 -11.29 7.29
N VAL A 71 9.84 -10.15 6.87
CA VAL A 71 9.50 -9.51 5.59
C VAL A 71 10.79 -8.98 4.98
N GLU A 72 11.06 -9.40 3.76
CA GLU A 72 11.98 -8.78 2.83
C GLU A 72 11.12 -8.01 1.80
N PRO A 73 11.00 -6.67 1.94
CA PRO A 73 10.07 -5.90 1.11
C PRO A 73 10.36 -6.07 -0.39
N GLY A 74 9.31 -6.38 -1.14
CA GLY A 74 9.39 -6.60 -2.59
C GLY A 74 9.76 -8.02 -3.02
N SER A 75 10.20 -8.87 -2.09
CA SER A 75 10.71 -10.21 -2.43
C SER A 75 10.06 -11.34 -1.66
N ARG A 76 9.94 -11.27 -0.33
CA ARG A 76 9.51 -12.44 0.46
C ARG A 76 8.92 -12.06 1.81
N PHE A 77 7.99 -12.86 2.31
CA PHE A 77 7.63 -12.85 3.72
C PHE A 77 7.30 -14.24 4.23
N GLU A 78 7.43 -14.42 5.55
CA GLU A 78 7.10 -15.65 6.26
C GLU A 78 6.03 -15.41 7.32
N TRP A 79 5.15 -16.38 7.49
CA TRP A 79 4.01 -16.26 8.37
C TRP A 79 3.76 -17.58 9.09
N ARG A 80 3.03 -17.50 10.20
CA ARG A 80 2.50 -18.66 10.91
C ARG A 80 1.12 -18.39 11.46
N THR A 81 0.37 -19.44 11.75
CA THR A 81 -0.84 -19.33 12.54
C THR A 81 -0.51 -19.14 14.03
N THR A 82 -1.39 -18.42 14.70
CA THR A 82 -1.42 -18.22 16.15
C THR A 82 -2.61 -18.93 16.77
N THR A 83 -3.70 -19.11 16.02
CA THR A 83 -4.89 -19.86 16.43
C THR A 83 -5.41 -20.74 15.28
N GLY A 84 -6.26 -21.71 15.60
CA GLY A 84 -6.86 -22.60 14.59
C GLY A 84 -5.92 -23.74 14.18
N VAL A 85 -5.75 -23.95 12.88
CA VAL A 85 -4.88 -25.01 12.34
C VAL A 85 -3.41 -24.58 12.46
N GLU A 86 -2.57 -25.43 13.07
CA GLU A 86 -1.12 -25.21 13.15
C GLU A 86 -0.51 -25.25 11.75
N ALA A 87 -0.11 -24.08 11.24
CA ALA A 87 0.44 -23.91 9.92
C ALA A 87 1.46 -22.77 9.90
N GLU A 88 2.42 -22.88 9.00
CA GLU A 88 3.37 -21.82 8.67
C GLU A 88 3.69 -21.86 7.18
N GLY A 89 4.25 -20.78 6.67
CA GLY A 89 4.51 -20.69 5.25
C GLY A 89 5.31 -19.47 4.87
N SER A 90 5.57 -19.38 3.58
CA SER A 90 6.19 -18.21 2.98
C SER A 90 5.56 -17.91 1.63
N ARG A 91 5.64 -16.65 1.23
CA ARG A 91 5.35 -16.23 -0.13
C ARG A 91 6.55 -15.45 -0.64
N SER A 92 7.01 -15.74 -1.85
CA SER A 92 8.09 -14.99 -2.48
C SER A 92 7.76 -14.62 -3.92
N VAL A 93 8.34 -13.51 -4.36
CA VAL A 93 8.28 -13.00 -5.72
C VAL A 93 9.71 -12.86 -6.22
N VAL A 94 10.02 -13.53 -7.32
CA VAL A 94 11.34 -13.53 -7.94
C VAL A 94 11.23 -12.87 -9.32
N PRO A 95 11.93 -11.76 -9.59
CA PRO A 95 11.96 -11.18 -10.93
C PRO A 95 12.64 -12.15 -11.91
N LEU A 96 11.98 -12.43 -13.04
CA LEU A 96 12.54 -13.19 -14.16
C LEU A 96 12.89 -12.28 -15.35
N GLY A 97 12.45 -11.03 -15.30
CA GLY A 97 12.71 -9.98 -16.29
C GLY A 97 11.88 -8.72 -15.98
N PRO A 98 11.93 -7.69 -16.84
CA PRO A 98 11.24 -6.41 -16.60
C PRO A 98 9.72 -6.52 -16.49
N ARG A 99 9.11 -7.48 -17.21
CA ARG A 99 7.66 -7.72 -17.26
C ARG A 99 7.29 -9.16 -16.92
N ARG A 100 8.18 -9.88 -16.23
CA ARG A 100 7.96 -11.29 -15.91
C ARG A 100 8.52 -11.60 -14.53
N CYS A 101 7.75 -12.29 -13.72
CA CYS A 101 8.19 -12.74 -12.40
C CYS A 101 7.67 -14.14 -12.10
N ARG A 102 8.24 -14.78 -11.07
CA ARG A 102 7.72 -16.00 -10.47
C ARG A 102 7.20 -15.70 -9.09
N VAL A 103 6.06 -16.27 -8.73
CA VAL A 103 5.59 -16.32 -7.34
C VAL A 103 5.70 -17.74 -6.83
N ASP A 104 6.32 -17.91 -5.66
CA ASP A 104 6.39 -19.17 -4.94
C ASP A 104 5.57 -19.08 -3.65
N LEU A 105 4.73 -20.09 -3.42
CA LEU A 105 3.93 -20.26 -2.22
C LEU A 105 4.37 -21.53 -1.51
N VAL A 106 4.75 -21.40 -0.24
CA VAL A 106 5.10 -22.53 0.63
C VAL A 106 4.12 -22.57 1.78
N LEU A 107 3.51 -23.73 2.00
CA LEU A 107 2.60 -24.01 3.11
C LEU A 107 3.02 -25.31 3.80
N ARG A 108 3.32 -25.21 5.09
CA ARG A 108 3.54 -26.34 5.99
C ARG A 108 2.42 -26.38 7.00
N VAL A 109 1.68 -27.48 7.04
CA VAL A 109 0.51 -27.61 7.90
C VAL A 109 0.55 -28.91 8.70
N ARG A 110 0.08 -28.85 9.94
CA ARG A 110 -0.10 -30.03 10.79
C ARG A 110 -1.59 -30.40 10.86
N LEU A 111 -2.02 -31.26 9.95
CA LEU A 111 -3.36 -31.85 9.99
C LEU A 111 -3.43 -32.97 11.05
N ARG A 112 -4.47 -32.97 11.87
CA ARG A 112 -4.73 -34.00 12.90
C ARG A 112 -5.99 -34.79 12.57
N GLY A 113 -6.09 -36.03 13.07
CA GLY A 113 -7.28 -36.89 12.92
C GLY A 113 -7.58 -37.28 11.46
N LEU A 114 -8.87 -37.34 11.12
CA LEU A 114 -9.36 -37.77 9.79
C LEU A 114 -8.91 -36.86 8.63
N ALA A 115 -8.32 -35.69 8.92
CA ALA A 115 -7.79 -34.78 7.90
C ALA A 115 -6.36 -35.15 7.43
N ALA A 116 -5.67 -36.07 8.10
CA ALA A 116 -4.30 -36.46 7.76
C ALA A 116 -4.05 -36.88 6.29
N PRO A 117 -4.96 -37.60 5.59
CA PRO A 117 -4.74 -37.99 4.19
C PRO A 117 -5.03 -36.86 3.18
N ALA A 118 -5.43 -35.65 3.62
CA ALA A 118 -5.81 -34.56 2.71
C ALA A 118 -4.62 -33.88 1.98
N GLY A 119 -3.39 -34.34 2.18
CA GLY A 119 -2.17 -33.74 1.60
C GLY A 119 -2.20 -33.54 0.08
N PRO A 120 -2.60 -34.53 -0.74
CA PRO A 120 -2.72 -34.35 -2.19
C PRO A 120 -3.74 -33.28 -2.59
N LEU A 121 -4.88 -33.20 -1.90
CA LEU A 121 -5.90 -32.17 -2.14
C LEU A 121 -5.38 -30.78 -1.77
N LEU A 122 -4.65 -30.66 -0.66
CA LEU A 122 -4.01 -29.41 -0.25
C LEU A 122 -3.02 -28.91 -1.30
N ARG A 123 -2.14 -29.79 -1.79
CA ARG A 123 -1.17 -29.46 -2.85
C ARG A 123 -1.88 -29.01 -4.14
N ARG A 124 -2.93 -29.72 -4.55
CA ARG A 124 -3.75 -29.35 -5.71
C ARG A 124 -4.44 -28.00 -5.51
N GLY A 125 -4.97 -27.74 -4.31
CA GLY A 125 -5.58 -26.47 -3.93
C GLY A 125 -4.60 -25.31 -4.05
N LEU A 126 -3.40 -25.46 -3.46
CA LEU A 126 -2.36 -24.44 -3.49
C LEU A 126 -1.90 -24.10 -4.91
N ARG A 127 -1.76 -25.10 -5.80
CA ARG A 127 -1.46 -24.85 -7.23
C ARG A 127 -2.58 -24.09 -7.93
N ALA A 128 -3.84 -24.41 -7.61
CA ALA A 128 -4.97 -23.69 -8.18
C ALA A 128 -5.08 -22.25 -7.65
N ASP A 129 -4.71 -22.00 -6.39
CA ASP A 129 -4.60 -20.65 -5.83
C ASP A 129 -3.49 -19.86 -6.56
N ALA A 130 -2.33 -20.47 -6.78
CA ALA A 130 -1.23 -19.85 -7.54
C ALA A 130 -1.67 -19.47 -8.97
N ALA A 131 -2.41 -20.35 -9.67
CA ALA A 131 -2.95 -20.03 -10.99
C ALA A 131 -3.94 -18.86 -10.96
N ARG A 132 -4.85 -18.80 -9.97
CA ARG A 132 -5.77 -17.66 -9.80
C ARG A 132 -5.03 -16.36 -9.50
N LEU A 133 -3.99 -16.42 -8.69
CA LEU A 133 -3.13 -15.28 -8.39
C LEU A 133 -2.50 -14.72 -9.68
N ALA A 134 -1.95 -15.58 -10.53
CA ALA A 134 -1.40 -15.16 -11.82
C ALA A 134 -2.45 -14.45 -12.68
N THR A 135 -3.63 -15.05 -12.84
CA THR A 135 -4.74 -14.42 -13.57
C THR A 135 -5.11 -13.05 -13.01
N LEU A 136 -5.18 -12.91 -11.68
CA LEU A 136 -5.50 -11.65 -11.00
C LEU A 136 -4.44 -10.58 -11.25
N VAL A 137 -3.15 -10.92 -11.07
CA VAL A 137 -2.04 -9.98 -11.26
C VAL A 137 -1.99 -9.50 -12.72
N GLU A 138 -2.05 -10.42 -13.68
CA GLU A 138 -1.99 -10.05 -15.10
C GLU A 138 -3.23 -9.26 -15.56
N ALA A 139 -4.42 -9.56 -15.02
CA ALA A 139 -5.61 -8.78 -15.30
C ALA A 139 -5.48 -7.33 -14.80
N ARG A 140 -4.90 -7.15 -13.62
CA ARG A 140 -4.62 -5.82 -13.05
C ARG A 140 -3.56 -5.06 -13.85
N GLU A 141 -2.54 -5.76 -14.36
CA GLU A 141 -1.51 -5.18 -15.22
C GLU A 141 -2.08 -4.72 -16.58
N ARG A 142 -2.96 -5.54 -17.20
CA ARG A 142 -3.59 -5.20 -18.49
C ARG A 142 -4.60 -4.05 -18.40
N ARG A 143 -5.19 -3.81 -17.22
CA ARG A 143 -6.15 -2.73 -16.98
C ARG A 143 -5.77 -1.93 -15.75
N PRO A 144 -4.82 -0.99 -15.88
CA PRO A 144 -4.44 -0.09 -14.79
C PRO A 144 -5.67 0.72 -14.35
N GLY A 145 -6.18 0.44 -13.15
CA GLY A 145 -7.41 1.06 -12.63
C GLY A 145 -8.64 0.14 -12.54
N PHE A 146 -8.52 -1.17 -12.81
CA PHE A 146 -9.57 -2.14 -12.46
C PHE A 146 -9.61 -2.33 -10.94
N ASP A 147 -10.47 -1.55 -10.30
CA ASP A 147 -10.66 -1.51 -8.86
C ASP A 147 -11.51 -2.70 -8.37
N THR A 148 -10.86 -3.75 -7.90
CA THR A 148 -11.52 -4.89 -7.23
C THR A 148 -11.97 -4.57 -5.81
N ALA A 149 -11.64 -3.39 -5.25
CA ALA A 149 -12.05 -2.98 -3.91
C ALA A 149 -13.37 -2.19 -3.90
N GLY A 150 -13.72 -1.51 -5.00
CA GLY A 150 -15.00 -0.80 -5.18
C GLY A 150 -16.06 -1.57 -5.98
N THR A 151 -15.67 -2.61 -6.71
CA THR A 151 -16.61 -3.39 -7.51
C THR A 151 -17.25 -4.46 -6.63
N SER A 152 -18.55 -4.32 -6.33
CA SER A 152 -19.30 -5.34 -5.60
C SER A 152 -19.02 -6.73 -6.18
N THR A 153 -18.92 -7.75 -5.32
CA THR A 153 -18.75 -9.17 -5.70
C THR A 153 -19.67 -9.61 -6.84
N HIS A 154 -20.79 -8.89 -7.00
CA HIS A 154 -21.80 -9.01 -8.04
C HIS A 154 -21.34 -8.68 -9.47
N GLU A 155 -20.49 -7.67 -9.67
CA GLU A 155 -20.00 -7.27 -11.01
C GLU A 155 -18.77 -8.09 -11.43
N ILE A 156 -17.93 -8.48 -10.46
CA ILE A 156 -16.85 -9.45 -10.66
C ILE A 156 -17.44 -10.83 -11.01
N GLY A 157 -18.50 -11.25 -10.29
CA GLY A 157 -19.26 -12.47 -10.61
C GLY A 157 -19.93 -12.42 -11.99
N ARG A 158 -20.45 -11.26 -12.42
CA ARG A 158 -21.07 -11.08 -13.75
C ARG A 158 -20.05 -11.14 -14.89
N ALA A 159 -18.85 -10.58 -14.71
CA ALA A 159 -17.76 -10.70 -15.66
C ALA A 159 -17.14 -12.11 -15.70
N MET A 160 -17.29 -12.90 -14.63
CA MET A 160 -16.78 -14.28 -14.51
C MET A 160 -17.85 -15.39 -14.63
N GLY A 161 -19.12 -15.04 -14.90
CA GLY A 161 -20.20 -16.02 -15.13
C GLY A 161 -20.78 -16.72 -13.89
N VAL A 162 -20.74 -16.11 -12.70
CA VAL A 162 -21.20 -16.73 -11.44
C VAL A 162 -22.24 -15.83 -10.76
N THR A 163 -23.45 -16.35 -10.53
CA THR A 163 -24.58 -15.64 -9.89
C THR A 163 -24.90 -16.22 -8.51
N THR A 164 -24.79 -15.46 -7.41
CA THR A 164 -25.66 -15.65 -6.24
C THR A 164 -25.76 -14.42 -5.33
N GLN A 165 -26.88 -14.37 -4.63
CA GLN A 165 -27.62 -13.32 -3.95
C GLN A 165 -27.16 -13.04 -2.49
N ALA A 166 -27.61 -11.91 -1.92
CA ALA A 166 -27.57 -11.49 -0.50
C ALA A 166 -26.21 -10.95 0.03
N GLN A 167 -26.09 -9.91 0.86
CA GLN A 167 -27.02 -9.07 1.63
C GLN A 167 -26.25 -7.82 2.13
N LYS A 168 -26.94 -6.68 2.28
CA LYS A 168 -26.45 -5.45 2.93
C LYS A 168 -26.55 -5.54 4.46
N ARG A 169 -25.55 -5.06 5.21
CA ARG A 169 -25.75 -4.16 6.37
C ARG A 169 -24.42 -3.65 6.99
N PHE A 170 -24.37 -2.33 7.16
CA PHE A 170 -23.62 -1.51 8.14
C PHE A 170 -22.15 -1.88 8.46
N VAL A 171 -21.22 -1.08 7.93
CA VAL A 171 -19.82 -0.99 8.37
C VAL A 171 -19.48 0.51 8.52
N PRO A 172 -18.79 0.94 9.59
CA PRO A 172 -18.32 2.32 9.72
C PRO A 172 -17.29 2.63 8.64
N ARG A 173 -17.39 3.80 8.01
CA ARG A 173 -16.48 4.25 6.94
C ARG A 173 -15.06 4.35 7.48
N THR A 174 -14.09 3.80 6.76
CA THR A 174 -12.66 3.92 7.07
C THR A 174 -11.99 4.88 6.11
N ALA A 175 -10.81 5.40 6.48
CA ALA A 175 -10.03 6.41 5.76
C ALA A 175 -9.72 6.09 4.28
N GLU A 176 -9.96 4.86 3.82
CA GLU A 176 -9.80 4.45 2.41
C GLU A 176 -10.94 4.94 1.49
N GLU A 177 -12.12 5.27 2.04
CA GLU A 177 -13.21 5.87 1.26
C GLU A 177 -13.02 7.39 1.05
N ASP A 178 -12.25 8.04 1.92
CA ASP A 178 -12.05 9.50 1.94
C ASP A 178 -11.05 10.00 0.88
N LEU A 179 -10.20 9.10 0.39
CA LEU A 179 -9.22 9.35 -0.67
C LEU A 179 -9.47 8.31 -1.76
N GLY A 180 -10.48 8.56 -2.60
CA GLY A 180 -11.05 7.60 -3.55
C GLY A 180 -10.03 6.56 -4.04
N GLY A 181 -10.28 5.28 -3.72
CA GLY A 181 -9.36 4.13 -3.73
C GLY A 181 -8.49 3.87 -4.97
N GLY A 182 -8.61 4.69 -6.02
CA GLY A 182 -7.68 4.75 -7.15
C GLY A 182 -6.47 5.67 -6.98
N LEU A 183 -6.38 6.48 -5.92
CA LEU A 183 -5.26 7.41 -5.73
C LEU A 183 -3.97 6.68 -5.32
N TYR A 184 -4.03 5.84 -4.27
CA TYR A 184 -2.88 5.11 -3.73
C TYR A 184 -2.24 4.12 -4.70
N THR A 185 -2.99 3.59 -5.67
CA THR A 185 -2.47 2.63 -6.66
C THR A 185 -1.55 3.26 -7.70
N ARG A 186 -1.63 4.58 -7.90
CA ARG A 186 -0.72 5.32 -8.79
C ARG A 186 0.52 5.82 -8.06
N PHE A 187 0.55 5.74 -6.74
CA PHE A 187 1.70 6.20 -5.96
C PHE A 187 2.88 5.27 -6.20
N THR A 188 4.06 5.86 -6.40
CA THR A 188 5.30 5.11 -6.32
C THR A 188 5.48 4.54 -4.91
N PRO A 189 6.27 3.47 -4.72
CA PRO A 189 6.54 2.93 -3.38
C PRO A 189 7.06 4.00 -2.40
N ARG A 190 7.88 4.94 -2.88
CA ARG A 190 8.40 6.06 -2.08
C ARG A 190 7.31 7.05 -1.67
N ALA A 191 6.38 7.36 -2.58
CA ALA A 191 5.23 8.20 -2.28
C ALA A 191 4.26 7.49 -1.30
N GLN A 192 4.09 6.17 -1.42
CA GLN A 192 3.32 5.40 -0.44
C GLN A 192 3.97 5.43 0.95
N ASN A 193 5.28 5.18 1.02
CA ASN A 193 6.05 5.27 2.26
C ASN A 193 5.97 6.65 2.90
N THR A 194 5.99 7.71 2.09
CA THR A 194 5.82 9.10 2.56
C THR A 194 4.49 9.28 3.29
N VAL A 195 3.38 8.79 2.74
CA VAL A 195 2.07 8.91 3.38
C VAL A 195 1.97 8.05 4.64
N LEU A 196 2.58 6.86 4.64
CA LEU A 196 2.67 6.04 5.85
C LEU A 196 3.51 6.71 6.95
N ALA A 197 4.63 7.32 6.57
CA ALA A 197 5.48 8.08 7.48
C ALA A 197 4.74 9.30 8.06
N ALA A 198 3.86 9.93 7.28
CA ALA A 198 2.98 10.99 7.76
C ALA A 198 1.99 10.50 8.82
N GLN A 199 1.34 9.35 8.61
CA GLN A 199 0.47 8.73 9.61
C GLN A 199 1.24 8.37 10.90
N GLN A 200 2.46 7.85 10.76
CA GLN A 200 3.34 7.58 11.90
C GLN A 200 3.76 8.85 12.64
N ALA A 201 3.98 9.96 11.93
CA ALA A 201 4.25 11.26 12.54
C ALA A 201 3.06 11.74 13.37
N ALA A 202 1.84 11.65 12.83
CA ALA A 202 0.62 12.01 13.57
C ALA A 202 0.45 11.19 14.84
N LEU A 203 0.71 9.87 14.77
CA LEU A 203 0.67 9.01 15.94
C LEU A 203 1.74 9.37 16.99
N ARG A 204 2.99 9.62 16.55
CA ARG A 204 4.09 10.01 17.43
C ARG A 204 3.81 11.34 18.15
N LEU A 205 3.21 12.28 17.43
CA LEU A 205 2.85 13.60 17.94
C LEU A 205 1.50 13.61 18.68
N GLN A 206 0.85 12.45 18.82
CA GLN A 206 -0.47 12.30 19.45
C GLN A 206 -1.50 13.27 18.85
N ALA A 207 -1.46 13.46 17.52
CA ALA A 207 -2.36 14.34 16.81
C ALA A 207 -3.74 13.68 16.61
N PRO A 208 -4.84 14.46 16.65
CA PRO A 208 -6.18 13.92 16.42
C PRO A 208 -6.43 13.55 14.94
N GLU A 209 -5.70 14.16 14.02
CA GLU A 209 -5.82 13.97 12.56
C GLU A 209 -4.44 14.01 11.89
N VAL A 210 -4.34 13.41 10.70
CA VAL A 210 -3.19 13.54 9.80
C VAL A 210 -3.36 14.80 8.97
N THR A 211 -2.65 15.85 9.35
CA THR A 211 -2.63 17.15 8.65
C THR A 211 -1.58 17.19 7.52
N THR A 212 -1.56 18.29 6.77
CA THR A 212 -0.58 18.52 5.71
C THR A 212 0.85 18.66 6.26
N GLU A 213 1.05 19.16 7.48
CA GLU A 213 2.35 19.17 8.16
C GLU A 213 2.91 17.76 8.30
N HIS A 214 2.06 16.80 8.67
CA HIS A 214 2.46 15.40 8.77
C HIS A 214 2.88 14.84 7.41
N LEU A 215 2.21 15.25 6.31
CA LEU A 215 2.64 14.87 4.96
C LEU A 215 4.04 15.40 4.64
N VAL A 216 4.34 16.64 5.04
CA VAL A 216 5.69 17.24 4.92
C VAL A 216 6.71 16.48 5.77
N LEU A 217 6.39 16.15 7.02
CA LEU A 217 7.26 15.32 7.89
C LEU A 217 7.52 13.95 7.28
N GLY A 218 6.52 13.36 6.63
CA GLY A 218 6.65 12.14 5.84
C GLY A 218 7.66 12.30 4.70
N LEU A 219 7.57 13.38 3.93
CA LEU A 219 8.51 13.66 2.83
C LEU A 219 9.94 13.82 3.34
N LEU A 220 10.12 14.44 4.52
CA LEU A 220 11.42 14.60 5.17
C LEU A 220 12.04 13.27 5.67
N THR A 221 11.29 12.16 5.72
CA THR A 221 11.85 10.82 6.03
C THR A 221 12.54 10.18 4.83
N GLU A 222 12.28 10.70 3.62
CA GLU A 222 12.86 10.25 2.37
C GLU A 222 13.72 11.39 1.81
N PRO A 223 15.00 11.56 2.23
CA PRO A 223 15.83 12.71 1.84
C PRO A 223 16.46 12.59 0.45
N ARG A 224 16.48 11.38 -0.13
CA ARG A 224 17.10 11.09 -1.44
C ARG A 224 16.21 11.28 -2.67
N PRO A 225 14.88 11.13 -2.60
CA PRO A 225 13.98 11.44 -3.71
C PRO A 225 13.96 12.94 -4.06
N ILE A 226 13.32 13.25 -5.19
CA ILE A 226 13.28 14.60 -5.78
C ILE A 226 12.72 15.62 -4.77
N ALA A 227 11.69 15.27 -3.99
CA ALA A 227 11.15 16.18 -2.97
C ALA A 227 12.16 16.49 -1.84
N GLY A 228 12.92 15.49 -1.37
CA GLY A 228 13.98 15.69 -0.38
C GLY A 228 15.09 16.61 -0.88
N GLU A 229 15.48 16.44 -2.15
CA GLU A 229 16.45 17.33 -2.79
C GLU A 229 15.88 18.74 -3.01
N ALA A 230 14.58 18.88 -3.30
CA ALA A 230 13.92 20.18 -3.38
C ALA A 230 13.99 20.93 -2.04
N PHE A 231 13.70 20.26 -0.92
CA PHE A 231 13.88 20.85 0.41
C PHE A 231 15.32 21.27 0.67
N ARG A 232 16.30 20.44 0.28
CA ARG A 232 17.73 20.78 0.47
C ARG A 232 18.16 21.98 -0.37
N ARG A 233 17.71 22.08 -1.62
CA ARG A 233 18.11 23.16 -2.53
C ARG A 233 17.39 24.47 -2.29
N LEU A 234 16.09 24.40 -2.00
CA LEU A 234 15.23 25.58 -1.88
C LEU A 234 15.09 26.04 -0.43
N GLY A 235 15.08 25.10 0.52
CA GLY A 235 14.88 25.34 1.95
C GLY A 235 16.14 25.75 2.74
N GLY A 236 17.20 26.20 2.05
CA GLY A 236 18.44 26.64 2.69
C GLY A 236 19.38 25.52 3.17
N GLY A 237 19.15 24.26 2.78
CA GLY A 237 20.08 23.14 3.00
C GLY A 237 19.95 22.41 4.34
N ASP A 238 19.15 22.91 5.27
CA ASP A 238 18.99 22.36 6.61
C ASP A 238 17.61 21.69 6.77
N LEU A 239 17.56 20.37 6.57
CA LEU A 239 16.33 19.59 6.67
C LEU A 239 15.82 19.51 8.12
N ASP A 240 16.68 19.63 9.12
CA ASP A 240 16.29 19.58 10.53
C ASP A 240 15.59 20.88 10.92
N ARG A 241 16.08 22.03 10.45
CA ARG A 241 15.36 23.31 10.59
C ARG A 241 13.97 23.27 9.97
N ILE A 242 13.81 22.66 8.79
CA ILE A 242 12.49 22.50 8.16
C ILE A 242 11.61 21.60 9.02
N ARG A 243 12.16 20.47 9.51
CA ARG A 243 11.45 19.55 10.40
C ARG A 243 10.97 20.25 11.66
N GLU A 244 11.83 20.97 12.37
CA GLU A 244 11.48 21.70 13.59
C GLU A 244 10.38 22.74 13.34
N ALA A 245 10.48 23.51 12.25
CA ALA A 245 9.47 24.50 11.89
C ALA A 245 8.11 23.86 11.57
N VAL A 246 8.11 22.70 10.91
CA VAL A 246 6.89 21.96 10.57
C VAL A 246 6.30 21.26 11.79
N GLU A 247 7.12 20.64 12.65
CA GLU A 247 6.66 20.05 13.91
C GLU A 247 6.08 21.11 14.84
N ALA A 248 6.69 22.30 14.93
CA ALA A 248 6.13 23.42 15.71
C ALA A 248 4.81 23.95 15.14
N ALA A 249 4.54 23.73 13.85
CA ALA A 249 3.26 24.05 13.21
C ALA A 249 2.20 22.94 13.40
N THR A 250 2.60 21.72 13.83
CA THR A 250 1.62 20.71 14.20
C THR A 250 0.87 21.17 15.45
N GLY A 251 -0.47 21.20 15.36
CA GLY A 251 -1.33 21.60 16.47
C GLY A 251 -1.08 20.78 17.74
N PRO A 252 -1.68 21.16 18.87
CA PRO A 252 -1.40 20.52 20.16
C PRO A 252 -1.76 19.03 20.15
N ALA A 253 -0.94 18.24 20.85
CA ALA A 253 -1.23 16.85 21.17
C ALA A 253 -2.57 16.73 21.92
N VAL A 254 -3.27 15.61 21.72
CA VAL A 254 -4.49 15.27 22.47
C VAL A 254 -4.24 14.12 23.44
N ASP A 255 -4.93 14.12 24.59
CA ASP A 255 -4.74 13.11 25.64
C ASP A 255 -5.09 11.69 25.18
N THR A 256 -6.12 11.58 24.33
CA THR A 256 -6.60 10.31 23.76
C THR A 256 -6.65 10.39 22.24
N PRO A 257 -5.51 10.22 21.54
CA PRO A 257 -5.47 10.22 20.09
C PRO A 257 -6.09 8.92 19.55
N PRO A 258 -6.75 8.96 18.38
CA PRO A 258 -7.22 7.76 17.71
C PRO A 258 -6.04 6.86 17.31
N SER A 259 -6.22 5.54 17.37
CA SER A 259 -5.20 4.57 16.92
C SER A 259 -4.97 4.58 15.40
N ASN A 260 -5.90 5.18 14.65
CA ASN A 260 -5.79 5.45 13.22
C ASN A 260 -6.37 6.84 12.95
N PRO A 261 -5.57 7.91 13.06
CA PRO A 261 -6.05 9.27 12.84
C PRO A 261 -6.53 9.46 11.40
N PRO A 262 -7.74 10.02 11.19
CA PRO A 262 -8.21 10.34 9.85
C PRO A 262 -7.38 11.48 9.26
N PHE A 263 -7.37 11.62 7.93
CA PHE A 263 -6.79 12.80 7.29
C PHE A 263 -7.64 14.04 7.58
N SER A 264 -7.00 15.21 7.73
CA SER A 264 -7.72 16.48 7.80
C SER A 264 -8.31 16.85 6.44
N SER A 265 -9.22 17.82 6.39
CA SER A 265 -9.76 18.35 5.13
C SER A 265 -8.66 18.92 4.24
N GLY A 266 -7.69 19.63 4.83
CA GLY A 266 -6.50 20.13 4.14
C GLY A 266 -5.63 19.02 3.57
N ALA A 267 -5.35 17.97 4.36
CA ALA A 267 -4.54 16.85 3.90
C ALA A 267 -5.22 16.08 2.76
N ARG A 268 -6.53 15.87 2.83
CA ARG A 268 -7.31 15.30 1.72
C ARG A 268 -7.19 16.14 0.46
N LYS A 269 -7.37 17.45 0.59
CA LYS A 269 -7.25 18.39 -0.53
C LYS A 269 -5.86 18.37 -1.17
N ALA A 270 -4.80 18.34 -0.38
CA ALA A 270 -3.42 18.25 -0.85
C ALA A 270 -3.15 16.94 -1.62
N LEU A 271 -3.72 15.82 -1.15
CA LEU A 271 -3.62 14.53 -1.85
C LEU A 271 -4.42 14.52 -3.18
N ASP A 272 -5.55 15.21 -3.24
CA ASP A 272 -6.28 15.42 -4.50
C ASP A 272 -5.53 16.35 -5.47
N LEU A 273 -4.88 17.39 -4.96
CA LEU A 273 -4.02 18.30 -5.73
C LEU A 273 -2.80 17.57 -6.29
N THR A 274 -2.18 16.69 -5.51
CA THR A 274 -1.06 15.84 -5.94
C THR A 274 -1.37 15.10 -7.24
N ARG A 275 -2.59 14.57 -7.38
CA ARG A 275 -3.02 13.90 -8.61
C ARG A 275 -3.08 14.87 -9.81
N ARG A 276 -3.56 16.09 -9.58
CA ARG A 276 -3.63 17.12 -10.63
C ARG A 276 -2.24 17.52 -11.08
N GLU A 277 -1.30 17.67 -10.15
CA GLU A 277 0.10 17.98 -10.47
C GLU A 277 0.76 16.87 -11.29
N ALA A 278 0.59 15.60 -10.91
CA ALA A 278 1.10 14.48 -11.71
C ALA A 278 0.54 14.48 -13.14
N LEU A 279 -0.75 14.70 -13.32
CA LEU A 279 -1.38 14.77 -14.64
C LEU A 279 -0.91 15.99 -15.45
N ARG A 280 -0.76 17.14 -14.81
CA ARG A 280 -0.27 18.38 -15.44
C ARG A 280 1.16 18.23 -15.95
N MET A 281 1.98 17.47 -15.23
CA MET A 281 3.34 17.10 -15.65
C MET A 281 3.39 15.93 -16.66
N GLY A 282 2.25 15.36 -17.04
CA GLY A 282 2.17 14.24 -17.99
C GLY A 282 2.58 12.88 -17.40
N HIS A 283 2.65 12.76 -16.07
CA HIS A 283 3.02 11.52 -15.40
C HIS A 283 1.80 10.65 -15.12
N ASN A 284 1.93 9.35 -15.41
CA ASN A 284 0.92 8.34 -15.13
C ASN A 284 1.07 7.68 -13.74
N TYR A 285 2.04 8.15 -12.96
CA TYR A 285 2.36 7.76 -11.60
C TYR A 285 2.46 9.00 -10.69
N ILE A 286 2.42 8.78 -9.38
CA ILE A 286 2.54 9.82 -8.36
C ILE A 286 3.81 9.55 -7.55
N GLY A 287 4.87 10.29 -7.86
CA GLY A 287 6.10 10.38 -7.07
C GLY A 287 6.02 11.38 -5.90
N THR A 288 7.11 11.44 -5.12
CA THR A 288 7.25 12.34 -3.97
C THR A 288 7.21 13.82 -4.35
N GLU A 289 7.69 14.15 -5.55
CA GLU A 289 7.69 15.49 -6.13
C GLU A 289 6.27 16.02 -6.35
N HIS A 290 5.35 15.18 -6.80
CA HIS A 290 3.95 15.57 -6.95
C HIS A 290 3.25 15.77 -5.61
N LEU A 291 3.64 14.98 -4.60
CA LEU A 291 3.13 15.17 -3.24
C LEU A 291 3.55 16.53 -2.70
N LEU A 292 4.82 16.89 -2.87
CA LEU A 292 5.32 18.20 -2.49
C LEU A 292 4.59 19.32 -3.25
N LEU A 293 4.46 19.21 -4.57
CA LEU A 293 3.73 20.20 -5.37
C LEU A 293 2.26 20.31 -4.93
N GLY A 294 1.58 19.19 -4.72
CA GLY A 294 0.18 19.18 -4.28
C GLY A 294 -0.05 19.80 -2.90
N ILE A 295 0.93 19.69 -1.98
CA ILE A 295 0.93 20.41 -0.71
C ILE A 295 1.10 21.92 -0.94
N LEU A 296 1.96 22.31 -1.88
CA LEU A 296 2.24 23.72 -2.18
C LEU A 296 1.18 24.39 -3.08
N SER A 297 0.27 23.64 -3.71
CA SER A 297 -0.67 24.16 -4.72
C SER A 297 -1.82 24.99 -4.16
N ASP A 298 -1.95 25.13 -2.84
CA ASP A 298 -3.01 25.94 -2.22
C ASP A 298 -2.52 26.83 -1.07
N PRO A 299 -1.98 28.03 -1.34
CA PRO A 299 -1.50 28.94 -0.31
C PRO A 299 -2.62 29.70 0.42
N ALA A 300 -3.91 29.35 0.23
CA ALA A 300 -5.03 30.17 0.67
C ALA A 300 -5.43 29.99 2.15
N ASP A 301 -4.96 28.95 2.84
CA ASP A 301 -5.21 28.75 4.27
C ASP A 301 -4.01 29.26 5.11
N PRO A 302 -4.17 30.24 6.02
CA PRO A 302 -3.10 30.73 6.90
C PRO A 302 -2.54 29.67 7.87
N ALA A 303 -3.27 28.56 8.08
CA ALA A 303 -2.81 27.39 8.83
C ALA A 303 -2.15 26.32 7.92
N ASP A 304 -1.85 26.64 6.66
CA ASP A 304 -1.27 25.71 5.70
C ASP A 304 0.26 25.59 5.86
N PRO A 305 0.83 24.37 5.87
CA PRO A 305 2.28 24.17 5.79
C PRO A 305 2.90 24.77 4.53
N ALA A 306 2.14 25.05 3.47
CA ALA A 306 2.62 25.85 2.34
C ALA A 306 3.13 27.23 2.79
N ALA A 307 2.49 27.86 3.78
CA ALA A 307 2.95 29.13 4.35
C ALA A 307 4.22 28.95 5.21
N THR A 308 4.33 27.85 5.95
CA THR A 308 5.54 27.50 6.72
C THR A 308 6.72 27.19 5.78
N LEU A 309 6.48 26.43 4.72
CA LEU A 309 7.46 26.11 3.70
C LEU A 309 7.87 27.34 2.88
N ALA A 310 6.94 28.23 2.52
CA ALA A 310 7.24 29.48 1.83
C ALA A 310 8.15 30.39 2.67
N ARG A 311 7.90 30.52 4.00
CA ARG A 311 8.81 31.25 4.91
C ARG A 311 10.22 30.66 4.94
N LEU A 312 10.37 29.39 4.58
CA LEU A 312 11.66 28.69 4.49
C LEU A 312 12.23 28.69 3.07
N GLY A 313 11.59 29.35 2.10
CA GLY A 313 12.04 29.46 0.71
C GLY A 313 11.56 28.33 -0.22
N VAL A 314 10.69 27.44 0.27
CA VAL A 314 10.13 26.32 -0.51
C VAL A 314 8.74 26.72 -1.01
N GLU A 315 8.71 27.35 -2.18
CA GLU A 315 7.48 27.81 -2.84
C GLU A 315 7.11 26.91 -4.03
N HIS A 316 5.82 26.90 -4.41
CA HIS A 316 5.32 26.07 -5.50
C HIS A 316 6.09 26.28 -6.81
N ALA A 317 6.21 27.53 -7.28
CA ALA A 317 6.82 27.83 -8.58
C ALA A 317 8.32 27.47 -8.63
N ALA A 318 9.05 27.74 -7.55
CA ALA A 318 10.46 27.36 -7.43
C ALA A 318 10.62 25.84 -7.38
N THR A 319 9.75 25.15 -6.63
CA THR A 319 9.73 23.69 -6.54
C THR A 319 9.41 23.05 -7.88
N GLU A 320 8.42 23.57 -8.60
CA GLU A 320 8.03 23.09 -9.92
C GLU A 320 9.19 23.19 -10.92
N THR A 321 9.86 24.35 -10.96
CA THR A 321 11.04 24.56 -11.80
C THR A 321 12.14 23.55 -11.45
N PHE A 322 12.44 23.39 -10.17
CA PHE A 322 13.42 22.42 -9.69
C PHE A 322 13.05 20.97 -10.08
N VAL A 323 11.77 20.57 -9.94
CA VAL A 323 11.31 19.23 -10.29
C VAL A 323 11.48 18.97 -11.79
N HIS A 324 11.14 19.94 -12.65
CA HIS A 324 11.36 19.83 -14.09
C HIS A 324 12.84 19.64 -14.44
N GLU A 325 13.73 20.43 -13.84
CA GLU A 325 15.18 20.31 -14.04
C GLU A 325 15.72 18.96 -13.54
N ALA A 326 15.31 18.54 -12.34
CA ALA A 326 15.74 17.29 -11.74
C ALA A 326 15.30 16.07 -12.57
N LEU A 327 14.07 16.08 -13.10
CA LEU A 327 13.58 15.02 -13.96
C LEU A 327 14.29 15.01 -15.32
N ALA A 328 14.52 16.18 -15.93
CA ALA A 328 15.29 16.29 -17.16
C ALA A 328 16.71 15.73 -16.99
N ALA A 329 17.38 16.03 -15.87
CA ALA A 329 18.70 15.49 -15.55
C ALA A 329 18.68 13.96 -15.38
N VAL A 330 17.64 13.40 -14.73
CA VAL A 330 17.48 11.95 -14.59
C VAL A 330 17.24 11.26 -15.93
N ILE A 331 16.49 11.89 -16.85
CA ILE A 331 16.26 11.37 -18.20
C ILE A 331 17.56 11.40 -19.01
N ALA A 332 18.26 12.54 -19.02
CA ALA A 332 19.54 12.69 -19.73
C ALA A 332 20.61 11.70 -19.23
N ALA A 333 20.64 11.40 -17.92
CA ALA A 333 21.55 10.41 -17.35
C ALA A 333 21.22 8.95 -17.70
N ARG A 334 20.04 8.67 -18.28
CA ARG A 334 19.59 7.33 -18.68
C ARG A 334 19.75 7.04 -20.16
N GLU A 335 20.02 8.04 -20.99
CA GLU A 335 20.30 7.85 -22.41
C GLU A 335 21.79 7.48 -22.58
N PRO A 336 22.13 6.30 -23.12
CA PRO A 336 23.51 5.99 -23.45
C PRO A 336 23.96 6.82 -24.66
N SER A 337 25.06 7.54 -24.50
CA SER A 337 25.83 8.16 -25.59
C SER A 337 26.37 7.12 -26.56
#